data_AF-A0A8H3J5D3-F1
#
_entry.id   AF-A0A8H3J5D3-F1
#
_cell.length_a   1.000
_cell.length_b   1.000
_cell.length_c   1.000
_cell.angle_alpha   90.00
_cell.angle_beta   90.00
_cell.angle_gamma   90.00
#
_symmetry.space_group_name_H-M   'P 1'
#
loop_
_entity.id
_entity.type
_entity.pdbx_description
1 polymer ?
#
loop_
_entity_poly.entity_id
_entity_poly.type
_entity_poly.pdbx_seq_one_letter_code
_entity_poly.pdbx_strand_id
1 'polypeptide(L)'
;MFWYINFGEDMRRDQKITFPFVRRLTENYSPSNLIFENDLLECSLLGAAKYPKKGVTSTNCSLVANLTTISSGYIKSRVDVGGIRYFDVEYNLIVSTKTVIMKFSLEIDGRKISNVETSYD
;
A
#
# COMPACT_ATOMS: atom_id res chain seq x y z
N MET A 1 -8.15 3.08 -12.15
CA MET A 1 -7.54 2.83 -10.83
C MET A 1 -7.21 4.20 -10.25
N PHE A 2 -7.92 4.63 -9.20
CA PHE A 2 -7.69 5.91 -8.56
C PHE A 2 -6.51 5.78 -7.59
N TRP A 3 -5.59 6.74 -7.62
CA TRP A 3 -4.38 6.76 -6.79
C TRP A 3 -4.50 7.74 -5.61
N TYR A 4 -5.69 8.31 -5.40
CA TYR A 4 -5.97 9.34 -4.41
C TYR A 4 -7.29 9.07 -3.68
N ILE A 5 -7.49 9.77 -2.57
CA ILE A 5 -8.70 9.76 -1.74
C ILE A 5 -9.09 11.22 -1.52
N ASN A 6 -10.36 11.57 -1.75
CA ASN A 6 -10.83 12.92 -1.43
C ASN A 6 -11.20 13.02 0.05
N PHE A 7 -10.61 14.01 0.73
CA PHE A 7 -11.01 14.34 2.09
C PHE A 7 -12.47 14.85 2.10
N GLY A 8 -13.32 14.22 2.90
CA GLY A 8 -14.74 14.60 3.06
C GLY A 8 -15.75 13.83 2.20
N GLU A 9 -15.38 13.39 1.00
CA GLU A 9 -16.28 12.58 0.14
C GLU A 9 -16.09 11.08 0.38
N ASP A 10 -14.83 10.62 0.32
CA ASP A 10 -14.45 9.20 0.43
C ASP A 10 -14.11 8.81 1.88
N MET A 11 -13.62 9.76 2.67
CA MET A 11 -13.30 9.53 4.09
C MET A 11 -14.50 9.87 4.98
N ARG A 12 -15.56 9.07 4.91
CA ARG A 12 -16.64 9.12 5.92
C ARG A 12 -16.16 8.44 7.21
N ARG A 13 -16.64 8.90 8.37
CA ARG A 13 -16.40 8.20 9.64
C ARG A 13 -16.91 6.77 9.53
N ASP A 14 -16.16 5.85 10.12
CA ASP A 14 -16.44 4.40 10.15
C ASP A 14 -16.32 3.63 8.83
N GLN A 15 -15.82 4.25 7.76
CA GLN A 15 -15.52 3.52 6.52
C GLN A 15 -14.11 2.91 6.51
N LYS A 16 -14.04 1.73 5.90
CA LYS A 16 -12.80 1.02 5.58
C LYS A 16 -12.50 1.25 4.11
N ILE A 17 -11.39 1.92 3.81
CA ILE A 17 -10.93 2.11 2.44
C ILE A 17 -9.89 1.02 2.15
N THR A 18 -10.02 0.38 0.99
CA THR A 18 -9.19 -0.77 0.58
C THR A 18 -8.46 -0.46 -0.71
N PHE A 19 -7.13 -0.54 -0.69
CA PHE A 19 -6.28 -0.38 -1.87
C PHE A 19 -5.58 -1.69 -2.20
N PRO A 20 -5.89 -2.32 -3.35
CA PRO A 20 -5.17 -3.49 -3.81
C PRO A 20 -3.81 -3.09 -4.36
N PHE A 21 -2.76 -3.78 -3.90
CA PHE A 21 -1.40 -3.64 -4.38
C PHE A 21 -0.87 -4.98 -4.88
N VAL A 22 -0.05 -4.90 -5.92
CA VAL A 22 0.74 -6.01 -6.43
C VAL A 22 2.21 -5.62 -6.36
N ARG A 23 3.04 -6.50 -5.80
CA ARG A 23 4.50 -6.37 -5.77
C ARG A 23 5.11 -7.53 -6.52
N ARG A 24 5.95 -7.19 -7.50
CA ARG A 24 6.71 -8.16 -8.29
C ARG A 24 8.12 -8.28 -7.73
N LEU A 25 8.52 -9.50 -7.42
CA LEU A 25 9.83 -9.89 -6.92
C LEU A 25 10.56 -10.68 -8.01
N THR A 26 11.86 -10.50 -8.09
CA THR A 26 12.72 -11.26 -9.02
C THR A 26 12.91 -12.70 -8.52
N GLU A 27 13.43 -13.59 -9.36
CA GLU A 27 13.65 -15.00 -8.99
C GLU A 27 14.53 -15.18 -7.74
N ASN A 28 15.50 -14.28 -7.54
CA ASN A 28 16.49 -14.35 -6.46
C ASN A 28 16.20 -13.33 -5.34
N TYR A 29 14.93 -13.04 -5.06
CA TYR A 29 14.57 -12.09 -4.02
C TYR A 29 15.05 -12.56 -2.63
N SER A 30 15.50 -11.62 -1.81
CA SER A 30 15.84 -11.85 -0.41
C SER A 30 14.64 -11.53 0.49
N PRO A 31 14.64 -11.99 1.76
CA PRO A 31 13.60 -11.61 2.70
C PRO A 31 13.42 -10.10 2.86
N SER A 32 14.49 -9.29 2.73
CA SER A 32 14.36 -7.84 2.82
C SER A 32 13.57 -7.23 1.65
N ASN A 33 13.45 -7.93 0.51
CA ASN A 33 12.57 -7.50 -0.58
C ASN A 33 11.07 -7.68 -0.26
N LEU A 34 10.72 -8.31 0.87
CA LEU A 34 9.35 -8.39 1.39
C LEU A 34 9.01 -7.23 2.34
N ILE A 35 9.93 -6.30 2.55
CA ILE A 35 9.69 -5.05 3.30
C ILE A 35 9.49 -3.95 2.26
N PHE A 36 8.33 -3.31 2.28
CA PHE A 36 7.97 -2.28 1.30
C PHE A 36 7.72 -0.95 1.98
N GLU A 37 8.40 0.08 1.51
CA GLU A 37 8.16 1.46 1.93
C GLU A 37 7.27 2.16 0.91
N ASN A 38 6.23 2.84 1.39
CA ASN A 38 5.32 3.60 0.55
C ASN A 38 5.00 4.94 1.18
N ASP A 39 5.14 6.02 0.42
CA ASP A 39 4.72 7.34 0.86
C ASP A 39 3.27 7.59 0.45
N LEU A 40 2.45 7.97 1.42
CA LEU A 40 1.14 8.55 1.15
C LEU A 40 1.29 10.05 1.04
N LEU A 41 0.93 10.57 -0.12
CA LEU A 41 1.01 11.99 -0.40
C LEU A 41 -0.32 12.66 -0.09
N GLU A 42 -0.26 13.82 0.55
CA GLU A 42 -1.38 14.75 0.60
C GLU A 42 -1.30 15.74 -0.56
N CYS A 43 -2.44 16.28 -0.96
CA CYS A 43 -2.55 17.28 -2.01
C CYS A 43 -3.33 18.49 -1.49
N SER A 44 -2.80 19.69 -1.70
CA SER A 44 -3.44 20.94 -1.25
C SER A 44 -4.51 21.48 -2.21
N LEU A 45 -4.69 20.86 -3.38
CA LEU A 45 -5.73 21.23 -4.33
C LEU A 45 -7.09 20.67 -3.91
N LEU A 46 -8.16 21.44 -4.13
CA LEU A 46 -9.54 21.02 -3.94
C LEU A 46 -9.96 19.83 -4.83
N GLY A 47 -9.24 19.61 -5.93
CA GLY A 47 -9.42 18.45 -6.81
C GLY A 47 -8.13 17.66 -6.92
N ALA A 48 -8.25 16.35 -7.05
CA ALA A 48 -7.09 15.48 -7.19
C ALA A 48 -6.23 15.87 -8.39
N ALA A 49 -4.96 16.12 -8.14
CA ALA A 49 -4.00 16.33 -9.21
C ALA A 49 -3.98 15.10 -10.14
N LYS A 50 -3.64 15.30 -11.41
CA LYS A 50 -3.50 14.17 -12.36
C LYS A 50 -2.27 13.30 -12.03
N TYR A 51 -1.22 13.94 -11.49
CA TYR A 51 0.02 13.33 -11.04
C TYR A 51 0.58 14.11 -9.83
N PRO A 52 1.38 13.50 -8.96
CA PRO A 52 2.12 14.22 -7.91
C PRO A 52 2.96 15.36 -8.49
N LYS A 53 2.93 16.54 -7.85
CA LYS A 53 3.65 17.73 -8.33
C LYS A 53 4.28 18.47 -7.15
N LYS A 54 5.57 18.80 -7.28
CA LYS A 54 6.31 19.58 -6.28
C LYS A 54 5.60 20.89 -5.95
N GLY A 55 5.44 21.18 -4.65
CA GLY A 55 4.74 22.37 -4.14
C GLY A 55 3.22 22.26 -4.12
N VAL A 56 2.66 21.16 -4.64
CA VAL A 56 1.22 20.85 -4.61
C VAL A 56 0.94 19.61 -3.77
N THR A 57 1.84 18.64 -3.82
CA THR A 57 1.80 17.43 -2.99
C THR A 57 2.98 17.38 -2.03
N SER A 58 2.71 16.99 -0.79
CA SER A 58 3.68 16.72 0.29
C SER A 58 3.53 15.29 0.77
N THR A 59 4.59 14.70 1.31
CA THR A 59 4.47 13.42 2.02
C THR A 59 3.69 13.67 3.30
N ASN A 60 2.57 12.96 3.47
CA ASN A 60 1.76 13.00 4.68
C ASN A 60 2.27 11.97 5.69
N CYS A 61 2.48 10.74 5.22
CA CYS A 61 3.06 9.69 6.04
C CYS A 61 3.75 8.62 5.18
N SER A 62 4.77 8.00 5.75
CA SER A 62 5.43 6.84 5.16
C SER A 62 4.96 5.56 5.84
N LEU A 63 4.66 4.55 5.04
CA LEU A 63 4.17 3.24 5.45
C LEU A 63 5.24 2.18 5.19
N VAL A 64 5.68 1.50 6.24
CA VAL A 64 6.55 0.32 6.11
C VAL A 64 5.69 -0.94 6.25
N ALA A 65 5.51 -1.63 5.14
CA ALA A 65 4.79 -2.88 5.03
C ALA A 65 5.75 -4.07 5.12
N ASN A 66 5.76 -4.77 6.24
CA ASN A 66 6.63 -5.94 6.42
C ASN A 66 5.86 -7.24 6.16
N LEU A 67 6.17 -7.89 5.03
CA LEU A 67 5.61 -9.18 4.63
C LEU A 67 6.60 -10.35 4.82
N THR A 68 7.67 -10.19 5.59
CA THR A 68 8.66 -11.28 5.82
C THR A 68 8.09 -12.51 6.52
N THR A 69 6.98 -12.35 7.24
CA THR A 69 6.35 -13.41 8.04
C THR A 69 5.22 -14.13 7.30
N ILE A 70 4.93 -13.76 6.04
CA ILE A 70 3.86 -14.40 5.28
C ILE A 70 4.24 -15.82 4.85
N SER A 71 3.25 -16.71 4.78
CA SER A 71 3.44 -18.04 4.20
C SER A 71 3.77 -17.93 2.71
N SER A 72 4.66 -18.81 2.23
CA SER A 72 5.00 -18.92 0.81
C SER A 72 3.80 -19.17 -0.10
N GLY A 73 2.70 -19.71 0.43
CA GLY A 73 1.43 -19.87 -0.32
C GLY A 73 0.83 -18.56 -0.83
N TYR A 74 1.16 -17.42 -0.20
CA TYR A 74 0.72 -16.09 -0.65
C TYR A 74 1.64 -15.48 -1.72
N ILE A 75 2.76 -16.15 -2.03
CA ILE A 75 3.73 -15.70 -3.03
C ILE A 75 3.51 -16.52 -4.30
N LYS A 76 2.97 -15.89 -5.34
CA LYS A 76 2.58 -16.58 -6.57
C LYS A 76 3.74 -16.58 -7.57
N SER A 77 4.27 -17.76 -7.90
CA SER A 77 5.25 -17.89 -8.98
C SER A 77 4.59 -17.67 -10.34
N ARG A 78 5.30 -16.95 -11.21
CA ARG A 78 4.89 -16.58 -12.56
C ARG A 78 6.09 -16.67 -13.50
N VAL A 79 5.81 -16.76 -14.79
CA VAL A 79 6.80 -16.72 -15.86
C VAL A 79 6.32 -15.66 -16.85
N ASP A 80 7.21 -14.76 -17.27
CA ASP A 80 6.87 -13.76 -18.26
C ASP A 80 6.95 -14.32 -19.69
N VAL A 81 6.66 -13.48 -20.68
CA VAL A 81 6.67 -13.87 -22.10
C VAL A 81 8.07 -14.27 -22.57
N GLY A 82 9.12 -13.82 -21.87
CA GLY A 82 10.53 -14.14 -22.14
C GLY A 82 11.05 -15.40 -21.43
N GLY A 83 10.21 -16.08 -20.65
CA GLY A 83 10.61 -17.26 -19.89
C GLY A 83 11.27 -16.95 -18.54
N ILE A 84 11.29 -15.68 -18.11
CA ILE A 84 11.90 -15.27 -16.85
C ILE A 84 10.90 -15.51 -15.71
N ARG A 85 11.34 -16.27 -14.69
CA ARG A 85 10.55 -16.49 -13.50
C ARG A 85 10.54 -15.25 -12.62
N TYR A 86 9.36 -14.92 -12.10
CA TYR A 86 9.18 -13.89 -11.09
C TYR A 86 8.13 -14.35 -10.07
N PHE A 87 8.00 -13.60 -8.98
CA PHE A 87 7.02 -13.88 -7.94
C PHE A 87 6.17 -12.64 -7.69
N ASP A 88 4.85 -12.81 -7.63
CA ASP A 88 3.93 -11.75 -7.28
C ASP A 88 3.40 -11.94 -5.86
N VAL A 89 3.34 -10.85 -5.11
CA VAL A 89 2.65 -10.77 -3.82
C VAL A 89 1.52 -9.75 -3.94
N GLU A 90 0.31 -10.23 -3.70
CA GLU A 90 -0.91 -9.41 -3.70
C GLU A 90 -1.31 -9.13 -2.26
N TYR A 91 -1.60 -7.87 -1.94
CA TYR A 91 -2.09 -7.48 -0.62
C TYR A 91 -3.00 -6.26 -0.72
N ASN A 92 -3.80 -6.06 0.30
CA ASN A 92 -4.65 -4.90 0.46
C ASN A 92 -4.11 -3.98 1.55
N LEU A 93 -3.88 -2.71 1.23
CA LEU A 93 -3.70 -1.67 2.24
C LEU A 93 -5.08 -1.19 2.68
N ILE A 94 -5.31 -1.29 3.97
CA ILE A 94 -6.55 -0.89 4.62
C ILE A 94 -6.33 0.41 5.36
N VAL A 95 -7.13 1.42 5.04
CA VAL A 95 -7.19 2.69 5.75
C VAL A 95 -8.48 2.73 6.57
N SER A 96 -8.35 2.94 7.87
CA SER A 96 -9.46 3.07 8.81
C SER A 96 -9.50 4.49 9.38
N THR A 97 -10.64 5.15 9.22
CA THR A 97 -10.93 6.52 9.68
C THR A 97 -11.79 6.56 10.96
N LYS A 98 -11.89 5.43 11.68
CA LYS A 98 -12.67 5.29 12.93
C LYS A 98 -12.20 6.19 14.09
N THR A 99 -10.97 6.68 14.01
CA THR A 99 -10.36 7.54 15.02
C THR A 99 -9.94 8.87 14.41
N VAL A 100 -9.60 9.86 15.26
CA VAL A 100 -9.03 11.15 14.82
C VAL A 100 -7.77 10.95 13.98
N ILE A 101 -7.05 9.84 14.23
CA ILE A 101 -5.85 9.43 13.51
C ILE A 101 -6.22 8.34 12.50
N MET A 102 -5.71 8.43 11.27
CA MET A 102 -5.83 7.37 10.29
C MET A 102 -5.05 6.15 10.74
N LYS A 103 -5.67 4.96 10.67
CA LYS A 103 -4.99 3.70 10.97
C LYS A 103 -4.79 2.91 9.70
N PHE A 104 -3.55 2.46 9.49
CA PHE A 104 -3.18 1.63 8.36
C PHE A 104 -3.02 0.17 8.81
N SER A 105 -3.42 -0.75 7.95
CA SER A 105 -3.15 -2.17 8.15
C SER A 105 -3.05 -2.88 6.81
N LEU A 106 -2.33 -3.99 6.77
CA LEU A 106 -2.24 -4.83 5.58
C LEU A 106 -3.15 -6.02 5.74
N GLU A 107 -3.77 -6.45 4.66
CA GLU A 107 -4.53 -7.68 4.61
C GLU A 107 -4.12 -8.52 3.39
N ILE A 108 -3.96 -9.82 3.60
CA ILE A 108 -3.87 -10.81 2.51
C ILE A 108 -5.01 -11.80 2.73
N ASP A 109 -5.81 -12.06 1.69
CA ASP A 109 -7.02 -12.89 1.76
C ASP A 109 -7.96 -12.53 2.93
N GLY A 110 -8.10 -11.23 3.22
CA GLY A 110 -8.94 -10.71 4.30
C GLY A 110 -8.38 -10.92 5.72
N ARG A 111 -7.17 -11.48 5.86
CA ARG A 111 -6.49 -11.64 7.15
C ARG A 111 -5.51 -10.50 7.37
N LYS A 112 -5.64 -9.81 8.51
CA LYS A 112 -4.76 -8.72 8.91
C LYS A 112 -3.34 -9.22 9.18
N ILE A 113 -2.37 -8.62 8.48
CA ILE A 113 -0.94 -8.77 8.70
C ILE A 113 -0.49 -7.50 9.42
N SER A 114 -0.06 -7.66 10.67
CA SER A 114 -0.20 -6.62 11.70
C SER A 114 0.80 -5.47 11.65
N ASN A 115 1.78 -5.47 10.74
CA ASN A 115 2.92 -4.55 10.85
C ASN A 115 2.91 -3.56 9.68
N VAL A 116 2.17 -2.46 9.87
CA VAL A 116 2.41 -1.21 9.16
C VAL A 116 2.96 -0.22 10.17
N GLU A 117 4.22 0.13 10.04
CA GLU A 117 4.78 1.26 10.78
C GLU A 117 4.44 2.53 10.01
N THR A 118 3.92 3.52 10.73
CA THR A 118 3.56 4.84 10.20
C THR A 118 4.50 5.86 10.79
N SER A 119 5.22 6.59 9.93
CA SER A 119 5.91 7.82 10.31
C SER A 119 5.13 9.02 9.76
N TYR A 120 4.92 10.03 10.60
CA TYR A 120 4.32 11.30 10.22
C TYR A 120 5.42 12.36 10.23
N ASP A 121 5.49 13.17 9.18
CA ASP A 121 6.36 14.35 9.10
C ASP A 121 5.65 15.60 9.65
#